data_AF-A0A955GA54-F1
#
_entry.id   AF-A0A955GA54-F1
#
_cell.length_a   1.000
_cell.length_b   1.000
_cell.length_c   1.000
_cell.angle_alpha   90.00
_cell.angle_beta   90.00
_cell.angle_gamma   90.00
#
_symmetry.space_group_name_H-M   'P 1'
#
loop_
_entity.id
_entity.type
_entity.pdbx_description
1 polymer ?
#
loop_
_entity_poly.entity_id
_entity_poly.type
_entity_poly.pdbx_seq_one_letter_code
_entity_poly.pdbx_strand_id
1 'polypeptide(L)'
;MTNTYDIDNSANYHASVDIMHDYLHPYHDMRMRAMAARFEDGQHKRLERVQESTGEWIERVFLDQEIDYGTYDKSTVESKMYALADYLVVHHSDDITNEEIEATRLFIESTFGVYEEVMSDTSDASNVRSILSYAFLVPGRASRKNQDYGAESELIIPILRYVPNKYRSLFIHGVPPFILDFYEEDDDGDRGAVVCALVSPEDMFPEKADYVDETEYTTAFMTAGWQAIQGVNNATEFARRLGADVAGFGAVLPRITDYGARIDNKGIFTTTGHAGTIVLIFQTINVAIEQGIIDEHAPRHLAIAGLGKIGASIARLAPSYYPDAKITLYDSREPLTLTIAEEMAQDGANVHIAQSMEELLSSSSVAISAITSQLTQEEIAASKEGLLIIDDSQPACIDPDIASRYGATVAWVVGMHESGTRRIQWGYGTFADEHNDLFGCEIETSILSRYRKDLAGKGYSKEEIDTKTREIALTGPVTPEKVIVWRQLFQEYDIKPARLQSFGKYVIT
;
A
#
# COMPACT_ATOMS: atom_id res chain seq x y z
N MET A 1 5.27 -48.51 -2.59
CA MET A 1 4.10 -47.91 -3.27
C MET A 1 4.37 -46.42 -3.34
N THR A 2 4.94 -45.97 -4.45
CA THR A 2 5.18 -44.56 -4.76
C THR A 2 3.88 -43.98 -5.30
N ASN A 3 3.14 -43.25 -4.48
CA ASN A 3 2.04 -42.41 -4.94
C ASN A 3 2.64 -41.16 -5.57
N THR A 4 2.90 -41.19 -6.87
CA THR A 4 3.08 -39.99 -7.68
C THR A 4 1.69 -39.41 -7.94
N TYR A 5 1.34 -38.36 -7.20
CA TYR A 5 0.26 -37.45 -7.62
C TYR A 5 0.79 -36.66 -8.83
N ASP A 6 0.62 -37.24 -10.01
CA ASP A 6 0.79 -36.54 -11.28
C ASP A 6 -0.51 -35.73 -11.49
N ILE A 7 -0.54 -34.52 -10.94
CA ILE A 7 -1.58 -33.55 -11.25
C ILE A 7 -1.20 -33.00 -12.62
N ASP A 8 -2.03 -33.27 -13.63
CA ASP A 8 -1.85 -32.79 -14.99
C ASP A 8 -1.97 -31.26 -15.02
N ASN A 9 -0.86 -30.57 -14.76
CA ASN A 9 -0.76 -29.11 -14.69
C ASN A 9 -0.86 -28.42 -16.06
N SER A 10 -0.96 -29.17 -17.16
CA SER A 10 -0.98 -28.61 -18.52
C SER A 10 -2.24 -27.79 -18.80
N ALA A 11 -3.40 -28.20 -18.28
CA ALA A 11 -4.66 -27.47 -18.46
C ALA A 11 -4.68 -26.12 -17.70
N ASN A 12 -4.08 -26.08 -16.51
CA ASN A 12 -3.98 -24.87 -15.70
C ASN A 12 -2.98 -23.86 -16.30
N TYR A 13 -1.93 -24.35 -16.96
CA TYR A 13 -0.95 -23.51 -17.66
C TYR A 13 -1.53 -22.79 -18.89
N HIS A 14 -2.38 -23.46 -19.67
CA HIS A 14 -3.03 -22.82 -20.83
C HIS A 14 -3.98 -21.69 -20.44
N ALA A 15 -4.72 -21.90 -19.36
CA ALA A 15 -5.68 -20.97 -18.81
C ALA A 15 -5.08 -19.66 -18.24
N SER A 16 -3.91 -19.73 -17.59
CA SER A 16 -3.22 -18.54 -17.05
C SER A 16 -2.65 -17.66 -18.16
N VAL A 17 -2.21 -18.28 -19.26
CA VAL A 17 -1.77 -17.60 -20.47
C VAL A 17 -2.93 -16.80 -21.08
N ASP A 18 -4.15 -17.33 -21.08
CA ASP A 18 -5.32 -16.63 -21.66
C ASP A 18 -5.64 -15.33 -20.92
N ILE A 19 -5.74 -15.32 -19.58
CA ILE A 19 -6.07 -14.10 -18.81
C ILE A 19 -5.01 -12.99 -19.02
N MET A 20 -3.74 -13.36 -18.94
CA MET A 20 -2.62 -12.42 -19.12
C MET A 20 -2.59 -11.87 -20.54
N HIS A 21 -2.72 -12.76 -21.53
CA HIS A 21 -2.59 -12.42 -22.94
C HIS A 21 -3.81 -11.67 -23.49
N ASP A 22 -5.02 -12.06 -23.10
CA ASP A 22 -6.25 -11.55 -23.70
C ASP A 22 -6.70 -10.23 -23.06
N TYR A 23 -6.43 -10.03 -21.76
CA TYR A 23 -6.87 -8.83 -21.04
C TYR A 23 -5.74 -7.90 -20.63
N LEU A 24 -4.71 -8.41 -19.94
CA LEU A 24 -3.76 -7.54 -19.25
C LEU A 24 -2.66 -7.01 -20.16
N HIS A 25 -2.07 -7.85 -21.02
CA HIS A 25 -1.01 -7.43 -21.94
C HIS A 25 -1.45 -6.29 -22.88
N PRO A 26 -2.62 -6.36 -23.57
CA PRO A 26 -3.04 -5.27 -24.45
C PRO A 26 -3.20 -3.93 -23.72
N TYR A 27 -3.78 -3.97 -22.52
CA TYR A 27 -3.92 -2.79 -21.67
C TYR A 27 -2.54 -2.24 -21.26
N HIS A 28 -1.65 -3.07 -20.72
CA HIS A 28 -0.33 -2.63 -20.28
C HIS A 28 0.48 -2.02 -21.43
N ASP A 29 0.50 -2.66 -22.60
CA ASP A 29 1.20 -2.16 -23.78
C ASP A 29 0.64 -0.81 -24.26
N MET A 30 -0.69 -0.65 -24.25
CA MET A 30 -1.30 0.63 -24.60
C MET A 30 -1.05 1.70 -23.54
N ARG A 31 -1.11 1.34 -22.26
CA ARG A 31 -0.81 2.24 -21.13
C ARG A 31 0.61 2.77 -21.21
N MET A 32 1.60 1.92 -21.50
CA MET A 32 3.00 2.36 -21.66
C MET A 32 3.16 3.31 -22.85
N ARG A 33 2.45 3.09 -23.97
CA ARG A 33 2.42 4.04 -25.09
C ARG A 33 1.77 5.37 -24.71
N ALA A 34 0.65 5.33 -24.00
CA ALA A 34 -0.02 6.53 -23.48
C ALA A 34 0.89 7.32 -22.53
N MET A 35 1.63 6.63 -21.64
CA MET A 35 2.61 7.26 -20.75
C MET A 35 3.78 7.87 -21.52
N ALA A 36 4.30 7.22 -22.57
CA ALA A 36 5.37 7.75 -23.40
C ALA A 36 4.93 8.94 -24.28
N ALA A 37 3.63 9.01 -24.62
CA ALA A 37 3.05 10.13 -25.34
C ALA A 37 2.80 11.38 -24.48
N ARG A 38 3.09 11.31 -23.16
CA ARG A 38 2.90 12.45 -22.25
C ARG A 38 3.76 13.64 -22.67
N PHE A 39 3.19 14.83 -22.50
CA PHE A 39 3.88 16.10 -22.76
C PHE A 39 5.20 16.22 -21.99
N GLU A 40 6.20 16.81 -22.65
CA GLU A 40 7.49 17.17 -22.03
C GLU A 40 7.31 18.17 -20.87
N ASP A 41 8.27 18.17 -19.95
CA ASP A 41 8.38 19.14 -18.85
C ASP A 41 8.24 20.58 -19.35
N GLY A 42 7.25 21.30 -18.82
CA GLY A 42 6.95 22.70 -19.20
C GLY A 42 5.50 22.97 -19.59
N GLN A 43 4.67 21.93 -19.76
CA GLN A 43 3.23 22.07 -20.07
C GLN A 43 2.31 22.07 -18.84
N HIS A 44 2.83 22.22 -17.62
CA HIS A 44 2.03 22.19 -16.38
C HIS A 44 0.84 23.16 -16.43
N LYS A 45 1.08 24.42 -16.85
CA LYS A 45 0.02 25.43 -17.00
C LYS A 45 -1.05 25.08 -18.03
N ARG A 46 -0.71 24.25 -19.01
CA ARG A 46 -1.67 23.79 -20.02
C ARG A 46 -2.57 22.74 -19.40
N LEU A 47 -1.99 21.75 -18.71
CA LEU A 47 -2.72 20.71 -17.99
C LEU A 47 -3.64 21.30 -16.92
N GLU A 48 -3.17 22.29 -16.14
CA GLU A 48 -4.00 22.99 -15.14
C GLU A 48 -5.27 23.60 -15.75
N ARG A 49 -5.17 24.22 -16.93
CA ARG A 49 -6.34 24.79 -17.62
C ARG A 49 -7.31 23.72 -18.10
N VAL A 50 -6.80 22.60 -18.60
CA VAL A 50 -7.65 21.46 -19.01
C VAL A 50 -8.36 20.87 -17.80
N GLN A 51 -7.64 20.71 -16.67
CA GLN A 51 -8.20 20.25 -15.41
C GLN A 51 -9.28 21.21 -14.90
N GLU A 52 -9.02 22.52 -14.85
CA GLU A 52 -10.00 23.53 -14.45
C GLU A 52 -11.30 23.43 -15.28
N SER A 53 -11.17 23.45 -16.61
CA SER A 53 -12.31 23.31 -17.53
C SER A 53 -13.06 21.98 -17.34
N THR A 54 -12.33 20.89 -17.13
CA THR A 54 -12.91 19.55 -16.89
C THR A 54 -13.63 19.50 -15.53
N GLY A 55 -13.12 20.19 -14.52
CA GLY A 55 -13.76 20.34 -13.21
C GLY A 55 -15.13 21.02 -13.30
N GLU A 56 -15.22 22.14 -14.02
CA GLU A 56 -16.49 22.83 -14.25
C GLU A 56 -17.51 21.98 -15.02
N TRP A 57 -17.03 21.09 -15.90
CA TRP A 57 -17.89 20.13 -16.58
C TRP A 57 -18.37 19.03 -15.63
N ILE A 58 -17.48 18.45 -14.82
CA ILE A 58 -17.83 17.42 -13.83
C ILE A 58 -18.88 17.94 -12.84
N GLU A 59 -18.70 19.15 -12.31
CA GLU A 59 -19.65 19.76 -11.37
C GLU A 59 -21.06 19.93 -11.96
N ARG A 60 -21.18 20.06 -13.28
CA ARG A 60 -22.49 20.17 -13.95
C ARG A 60 -23.14 18.82 -14.26
N VAL A 61 -22.34 17.76 -14.42
CA VAL A 61 -22.81 16.48 -14.95
C VAL A 61 -22.92 15.40 -13.87
N PHE A 62 -22.05 15.40 -12.86
CA PHE A 62 -21.88 14.25 -11.95
C PHE A 62 -21.95 14.58 -10.44
N LEU A 63 -22.24 15.82 -10.04
CA LEU A 63 -22.15 16.24 -8.63
C LEU A 63 -23.02 15.40 -7.66
N ASP A 64 -24.12 14.81 -8.16
CA ASP A 64 -25.12 14.11 -7.35
C ASP A 64 -24.93 12.58 -7.26
N GLN A 65 -23.76 12.05 -7.64
CA GLN A 65 -23.52 10.61 -7.58
C GLN A 65 -23.01 10.17 -6.20
N GLU A 66 -23.75 9.26 -5.57
CA GLU A 66 -23.31 8.61 -4.33
C GLU A 66 -22.12 7.66 -4.58
N ILE A 67 -21.23 7.60 -3.59
CA ILE A 67 -20.08 6.71 -3.58
C ILE A 67 -20.53 5.36 -3.01
N ASP A 68 -20.34 4.30 -3.79
CA ASP A 68 -20.64 2.93 -3.36
C ASP A 68 -19.40 2.04 -3.52
N TYR A 69 -18.96 1.43 -2.41
CA TYR A 69 -17.91 0.42 -2.43
C TYR A 69 -18.53 -0.97 -2.33
N GLY A 70 -18.05 -1.89 -3.18
CA GLY A 70 -18.51 -3.28 -3.20
C GLY A 70 -19.59 -3.57 -4.23
N THR A 71 -20.18 -2.55 -4.86
CA THR A 71 -21.00 -2.69 -6.08
C THR A 71 -20.18 -2.34 -7.30
N TYR A 72 -20.18 -3.24 -8.29
CA TYR A 72 -19.40 -3.07 -9.53
C TYR A 72 -20.35 -3.08 -10.72
N ASP A 73 -20.29 -2.04 -11.54
CA ASP A 73 -21.14 -1.91 -12.73
C ASP A 73 -20.35 -1.31 -13.90
N LYS A 74 -20.07 -2.18 -14.88
CA LYS A 74 -19.33 -1.82 -16.09
C LYS A 74 -20.01 -0.67 -16.83
N SER A 75 -21.33 -0.71 -16.95
CA SER A 75 -22.10 0.31 -17.69
C SER A 75 -21.95 1.69 -17.06
N THR A 76 -21.99 1.76 -15.73
CA THR A 76 -21.77 3.03 -15.00
C THR A 76 -20.36 3.55 -15.17
N VAL A 77 -19.34 2.69 -15.08
CA VAL A 77 -17.93 3.09 -15.27
C VAL A 77 -17.68 3.56 -16.71
N GLU A 78 -18.13 2.79 -17.71
CA GLU A 78 -18.03 3.14 -19.14
C GLU A 78 -18.71 4.47 -19.43
N SER A 79 -19.94 4.68 -18.94
CA SER A 79 -20.68 5.92 -19.13
C SER A 79 -19.90 7.14 -18.63
N LYS A 80 -19.29 7.06 -17.43
CA LYS A 80 -18.48 8.15 -16.88
C LYS A 80 -17.20 8.39 -17.70
N MET A 81 -16.43 7.33 -17.95
CA MET A 81 -15.13 7.43 -18.62
C MET A 81 -15.26 7.85 -20.09
N TYR A 82 -16.26 7.35 -20.81
CA TYR A 82 -16.50 7.74 -22.20
C TYR A 82 -17.09 9.14 -22.31
N ALA A 83 -17.96 9.56 -21.39
CA ALA A 83 -18.40 10.96 -21.34
C ALA A 83 -17.21 11.92 -21.13
N LEU A 84 -16.23 11.54 -20.30
CA LEU A 84 -15.00 12.30 -20.12
C LEU A 84 -14.15 12.33 -21.40
N ALA A 85 -13.97 11.18 -22.06
CA ALA A 85 -13.25 11.12 -23.33
C ALA A 85 -13.90 11.99 -24.40
N ASP A 86 -15.22 11.91 -24.56
CA ASP A 86 -15.98 12.73 -25.51
C ASP A 86 -15.83 14.22 -25.21
N TYR A 87 -15.92 14.60 -23.93
CA TYR A 87 -15.70 15.99 -23.50
C TYR A 87 -14.29 16.48 -23.87
N LEU A 88 -13.26 15.69 -23.58
CA LEU A 88 -11.87 16.04 -23.87
C LEU A 88 -11.60 16.11 -25.38
N VAL A 89 -12.15 15.21 -26.19
CA VAL A 89 -12.03 15.27 -27.66
C VAL A 89 -12.69 16.53 -28.23
N VAL A 90 -13.86 16.90 -27.74
CA VAL A 90 -14.61 18.06 -28.25
C VAL A 90 -13.95 19.38 -27.83
N HIS A 91 -13.47 19.48 -26.59
CA HIS A 91 -13.02 20.75 -26.00
C HIS A 91 -11.51 20.90 -25.89
N HIS A 92 -10.75 19.80 -25.93
CA HIS A 92 -9.32 19.73 -25.62
C HIS A 92 -8.61 18.71 -26.54
N SER A 93 -9.00 18.60 -27.81
CA SER A 93 -8.47 17.59 -28.75
C SER A 93 -6.97 17.68 -29.00
N ASP A 94 -6.36 18.86 -28.85
CA ASP A 94 -4.92 19.04 -28.97
C ASP A 94 -4.16 18.59 -27.69
N ASP A 95 -4.90 18.34 -26.61
CA ASP A 95 -4.37 18.02 -25.28
C ASP A 95 -4.45 16.53 -24.96
N ILE A 96 -5.38 15.78 -25.56
CA ILE A 96 -5.56 14.34 -25.33
C ILE A 96 -5.10 13.51 -26.54
N THR A 97 -4.51 12.36 -26.28
CA THR A 97 -4.07 11.42 -27.33
C THR A 97 -5.04 10.26 -27.52
N ASN A 98 -5.04 9.64 -28.71
CA ASN A 98 -5.82 8.43 -28.96
C ASN A 98 -5.34 7.27 -28.09
N GLU A 99 -4.03 7.20 -27.82
CA GLU A 99 -3.41 6.21 -26.94
C GLU A 99 -3.95 6.30 -25.52
N GLU A 100 -4.15 7.50 -24.96
CA GLU A 100 -4.73 7.69 -23.63
C GLU A 100 -6.20 7.24 -23.57
N ILE A 101 -7.00 7.58 -24.59
CA ILE A 101 -8.41 7.15 -24.68
C ILE A 101 -8.49 5.62 -24.78
N GLU A 102 -7.68 5.03 -25.65
CA GLU A 102 -7.66 3.59 -25.89
C GLU A 102 -7.11 2.81 -24.69
N ALA A 103 -6.09 3.33 -24.00
CA ALA A 103 -5.60 2.76 -22.75
C ALA A 103 -6.70 2.74 -21.67
N THR A 104 -7.49 3.81 -21.56
CA THR A 104 -8.62 3.87 -20.62
C THR A 104 -9.73 2.88 -21.01
N ARG A 105 -10.06 2.74 -22.29
CA ARG A 105 -11.01 1.73 -22.77
C ARG A 105 -10.55 0.32 -22.40
N LEU A 106 -9.29 -0.01 -22.74
CA LEU A 106 -8.69 -1.31 -22.44
C LEU A 106 -8.59 -1.57 -20.95
N PHE A 107 -8.33 -0.56 -20.11
CA PHE A 107 -8.37 -0.70 -18.66
C PHE A 107 -9.73 -1.18 -18.15
N ILE A 108 -10.83 -0.59 -18.64
CA ILE A 108 -12.19 -0.97 -18.23
C ILE A 108 -12.49 -2.40 -18.70
N GLU A 109 -12.18 -2.70 -19.97
CA GLU A 109 -12.41 -4.01 -20.54
C GLU A 109 -11.61 -5.10 -19.85
N SER A 110 -10.32 -4.87 -19.60
CA SER A 110 -9.45 -5.82 -18.91
C SER A 110 -9.90 -6.02 -17.47
N THR A 111 -10.18 -4.94 -16.74
CA THR A 111 -10.55 -5.02 -15.33
C THR A 111 -11.85 -5.78 -15.13
N PHE A 112 -12.91 -5.44 -15.87
CA PHE A 112 -14.18 -6.15 -15.77
C PHE A 112 -14.10 -7.56 -16.37
N GLY A 113 -13.40 -7.75 -17.49
CA GLY A 113 -13.24 -9.06 -18.13
C GLY A 113 -12.56 -10.07 -17.20
N VAL A 114 -11.42 -9.69 -16.60
CA VAL A 114 -10.72 -10.54 -15.62
C VAL A 114 -11.59 -10.77 -14.40
N TYR A 115 -12.22 -9.73 -13.84
CA TYR A 115 -13.07 -9.88 -12.66
C TYR A 115 -14.25 -10.83 -12.91
N GLU A 116 -15.00 -10.63 -14.00
CA GLU A 116 -16.15 -11.46 -14.36
C GLU A 116 -15.73 -12.91 -14.64
N GLU A 117 -14.62 -13.15 -15.34
CA GLU A 117 -14.12 -14.50 -15.60
C GLU A 117 -13.77 -15.22 -14.27
N VAL A 118 -13.02 -14.55 -13.41
CA VAL A 118 -12.56 -15.09 -12.12
C VAL A 118 -13.72 -15.34 -11.15
N MET A 119 -14.72 -14.46 -11.16
CA MET A 119 -15.88 -14.54 -10.25
C MET A 119 -17.01 -15.43 -10.78
N SER A 120 -17.13 -15.62 -12.10
CA SER A 120 -18.15 -16.47 -12.73
C SER A 120 -17.82 -17.96 -12.66
N ASP A 121 -16.55 -18.32 -12.44
CA ASP A 121 -16.16 -19.71 -12.21
C ASP A 121 -16.78 -20.23 -10.90
N THR A 122 -17.94 -20.86 -11.06
CA THR A 122 -18.68 -21.57 -10.01
C THR A 122 -18.34 -23.05 -10.00
N SER A 123 -17.47 -23.50 -10.91
CA SER A 123 -17.03 -24.89 -10.96
C SER A 123 -16.05 -25.16 -9.83
N ASP A 124 -16.01 -26.42 -9.41
CA ASP A 124 -15.27 -26.94 -8.25
C ASP A 124 -13.93 -26.22 -8.05
N ALA A 125 -13.66 -25.73 -6.83
CA ALA A 125 -12.48 -24.92 -6.49
C ALA A 125 -11.13 -25.62 -6.82
N SER A 126 -11.18 -26.90 -7.19
CA SER A 126 -10.10 -27.72 -7.71
C SER A 126 -9.65 -27.37 -9.14
N ASN A 127 -10.49 -26.69 -9.93
CA ASN A 127 -10.17 -26.22 -11.29
C ASN A 127 -9.77 -24.74 -11.36
N VAL A 128 -9.65 -24.07 -10.21
CA VAL A 128 -9.26 -22.67 -10.14
C VAL A 128 -7.86 -22.51 -10.73
N ARG A 129 -7.79 -21.69 -11.78
CA ARG A 129 -6.57 -21.30 -12.50
C ARG A 129 -5.62 -20.65 -11.50
N SER A 130 -4.64 -21.40 -10.99
CA SER A 130 -3.65 -20.87 -10.05
C SER A 130 -2.63 -20.00 -10.79
N ILE A 131 -2.96 -18.73 -10.98
CA ILE A 131 -2.07 -17.76 -11.63
C ILE A 131 -1.21 -17.02 -10.59
N LEU A 132 -1.68 -16.95 -9.34
CA LEU A 132 -0.99 -16.31 -8.23
C LEU A 132 -0.67 -17.30 -7.12
N SER A 133 0.48 -17.11 -6.49
CA SER A 133 0.85 -17.72 -5.21
C SER A 133 0.47 -16.81 -4.04
N TYR A 134 0.64 -15.50 -4.18
CA TYR A 134 0.25 -14.52 -3.18
C TYR A 134 -0.27 -13.23 -3.82
N ALA A 135 -0.97 -12.42 -3.04
CA ALA A 135 -1.41 -11.10 -3.46
C ALA A 135 -1.10 -10.07 -2.38
N PHE A 136 -0.51 -8.94 -2.76
CA PHE A 136 -0.39 -7.77 -1.90
C PHE A 136 -1.51 -6.80 -2.23
N LEU A 137 -2.49 -6.68 -1.34
CA LEU A 137 -3.67 -5.86 -1.54
C LEU A 137 -3.39 -4.46 -1.04
N VAL A 138 -3.80 -3.48 -1.83
CA VAL A 138 -3.50 -2.08 -1.58
C VAL A 138 -4.74 -1.20 -1.83
N PRO A 139 -4.95 -0.11 -1.08
CA PRO A 139 -6.10 0.75 -1.27
C PRO A 139 -5.98 1.57 -2.56
N GLY A 140 -7.08 2.18 -2.99
CA GLY A 140 -7.00 3.30 -3.92
C GLY A 140 -6.38 4.50 -3.20
N ARG A 141 -5.29 5.06 -3.73
CA ARG A 141 -4.59 6.19 -3.09
C ARG A 141 -4.83 7.53 -3.77
N ALA A 142 -5.87 7.64 -4.60
CA ALA A 142 -6.25 8.92 -5.19
C ALA A 142 -6.76 9.88 -4.10
N SER A 143 -5.82 10.49 -3.37
CA SER A 143 -6.08 11.49 -2.34
C SER A 143 -6.59 12.75 -3.03
N ARG A 144 -7.72 13.30 -2.60
CA ARG A 144 -8.25 14.57 -3.09
C ARG A 144 -7.38 15.75 -2.65
N LYS A 145 -6.58 15.56 -1.59
CA LYS A 145 -5.76 16.60 -0.95
C LYS A 145 -4.30 16.57 -1.34
N ASN A 146 -3.73 15.40 -1.64
CA ASN A 146 -2.33 15.24 -2.01
C ASN A 146 -2.18 14.92 -3.50
N GLN A 147 -1.50 15.80 -4.23
CA GLN A 147 -1.33 15.71 -5.67
C GLN A 147 -0.46 14.52 -6.11
N ASP A 148 0.61 14.18 -5.35
CA ASP A 148 1.51 13.07 -5.69
C ASP A 148 0.76 11.73 -5.65
N TYR A 149 -0.04 11.54 -4.60
CA TYR A 149 -0.94 10.40 -4.46
C TYR A 149 -2.09 10.43 -5.48
N GLY A 150 -2.57 11.62 -5.82
CA GLY A 150 -3.49 11.84 -6.92
C GLY A 150 -2.96 11.32 -8.26
N ALA A 151 -1.69 11.61 -8.57
CA ALA A 151 -1.05 11.30 -9.85
C ALA A 151 -0.95 9.81 -10.15
N GLU A 152 -1.06 8.95 -9.14
CA GLU A 152 -0.98 7.49 -9.31
C GLU A 152 -2.14 6.93 -10.12
N SER A 153 -3.32 7.52 -9.93
CA SER A 153 -4.49 7.16 -10.74
C SER A 153 -4.28 7.50 -12.22
N GLU A 154 -3.41 8.45 -12.57
CA GLU A 154 -3.06 8.79 -13.95
C GLU A 154 -2.13 7.75 -14.59
N LEU A 155 -1.33 7.04 -13.79
CA LEU A 155 -0.47 5.97 -14.27
C LEU A 155 -1.27 4.71 -14.59
N ILE A 156 -2.37 4.50 -13.86
CA ILE A 156 -3.27 3.37 -14.04
C ILE A 156 -4.31 3.69 -15.12
N ILE A 157 -4.95 4.85 -15.07
CA ILE A 157 -6.03 5.25 -15.97
C ILE A 157 -5.63 6.58 -16.62
N PRO A 158 -4.96 6.56 -17.79
CA PRO A 158 -4.29 7.75 -18.33
C PRO A 158 -5.17 8.98 -18.47
N ILE A 159 -6.45 8.82 -18.85
CA ILE A 159 -7.37 9.96 -19.01
C ILE A 159 -7.62 10.75 -17.71
N LEU A 160 -7.41 10.13 -16.53
CA LEU A 160 -7.64 10.79 -15.24
C LEU A 160 -6.64 11.92 -14.95
N ARG A 161 -5.56 12.03 -15.73
CA ARG A 161 -4.67 13.20 -15.67
C ARG A 161 -5.39 14.52 -15.96
N TYR A 162 -6.43 14.48 -16.79
CA TYR A 162 -7.20 15.67 -17.17
C TYR A 162 -8.31 15.99 -16.16
N VAL A 163 -8.50 15.13 -15.15
CA VAL A 163 -9.48 15.31 -14.09
C VAL A 163 -8.80 15.99 -12.90
N PRO A 164 -9.35 17.08 -12.34
CA PRO A 164 -8.88 17.64 -11.08
C PRO A 164 -8.83 16.59 -10.00
N ASN A 165 -7.78 16.63 -9.18
CA ASN A 165 -7.51 15.59 -8.19
C ASN A 165 -8.72 15.26 -7.29
N LYS A 166 -9.46 16.30 -6.85
CA LYS A 166 -10.68 16.17 -6.03
C LYS A 166 -11.81 15.35 -6.65
N TYR A 167 -11.82 15.12 -7.95
CA TYR A 167 -12.87 14.37 -8.67
C TYR A 167 -12.42 12.99 -9.15
N ARG A 168 -11.16 12.59 -8.99
CA ARG A 168 -10.69 11.33 -9.58
C ARG A 168 -11.37 10.10 -8.96
N SER A 169 -11.67 10.15 -7.66
CA SER A 169 -12.40 9.08 -6.98
C SER A 169 -13.76 8.80 -7.63
N LEU A 170 -14.48 9.85 -8.06
CA LEU A 170 -15.77 9.74 -8.76
C LEU A 170 -15.73 8.81 -9.98
N PHE A 171 -14.65 8.88 -10.75
CA PHE A 171 -14.50 8.10 -11.98
C PHE A 171 -14.13 6.64 -11.71
N ILE A 172 -13.40 6.38 -10.63
CA ILE A 172 -12.96 5.01 -10.28
C ILE A 172 -14.00 4.25 -9.47
N HIS A 173 -14.94 4.91 -8.78
CA HIS A 173 -16.04 4.20 -8.10
C HIS A 173 -16.84 3.32 -9.06
N GLY A 174 -17.16 2.11 -8.61
CA GLY A 174 -17.81 1.07 -9.42
C GLY A 174 -16.83 0.15 -10.17
N VAL A 175 -15.53 0.45 -10.18
CA VAL A 175 -14.51 -0.47 -10.71
C VAL A 175 -14.28 -1.62 -9.70
N PRO A 176 -14.30 -2.90 -10.14
CA PRO A 176 -14.02 -4.04 -9.28
C PRO A 176 -12.55 -4.10 -8.86
N PRO A 177 -12.16 -4.97 -7.90
CA PRO A 177 -10.76 -5.25 -7.64
C PRO A 177 -10.03 -5.65 -8.92
N PHE A 178 -8.80 -5.16 -9.08
CA PHE A 178 -8.01 -5.39 -10.28
C PHE A 178 -6.53 -5.53 -9.97
N ILE A 179 -5.80 -6.18 -10.89
CA ILE A 179 -4.35 -6.33 -10.78
C ILE A 179 -3.69 -5.05 -11.26
N LEU A 180 -2.89 -4.45 -10.39
CA LEU A 180 -2.09 -3.26 -10.68
C LEU A 180 -0.77 -3.64 -11.34
N ASP A 181 -0.18 -4.72 -10.82
CA ASP A 181 1.16 -5.16 -11.15
C ASP A 181 1.36 -6.63 -10.80
N PHE A 182 2.40 -7.22 -11.37
CA PHE A 182 2.87 -8.56 -11.09
C PHE A 182 4.27 -8.52 -10.51
N TYR A 183 4.60 -9.55 -9.75
CA TYR A 183 6.00 -9.83 -9.45
C TYR A 183 6.57 -10.75 -10.54
N GLU A 184 7.87 -10.66 -10.76
CA GLU A 184 8.61 -11.64 -11.55
C GLU A 184 8.34 -13.04 -11.00
N GLU A 185 8.21 -13.99 -11.93
CA GLU A 185 8.08 -15.40 -11.57
C GLU A 185 9.42 -15.88 -11.02
N ASP A 186 9.41 -16.51 -9.85
CA ASP A 186 10.63 -17.07 -9.27
C ASP A 186 11.00 -18.43 -9.87
N ASP A 187 12.13 -19.00 -9.43
CA ASP A 187 12.65 -20.28 -9.93
C ASP A 187 11.70 -21.46 -9.67
N ASP A 188 10.76 -21.33 -8.74
CA ASP A 188 9.77 -22.34 -8.40
C ASP A 188 8.46 -22.18 -9.20
N GLY A 189 8.40 -21.18 -10.09
CA GLY A 189 7.22 -20.85 -10.90
C GLY A 189 6.21 -19.96 -10.17
N ASP A 190 6.61 -19.38 -9.04
CA ASP A 190 5.71 -18.62 -8.20
C ASP A 190 5.59 -17.19 -8.68
N ARG A 191 4.36 -16.73 -8.78
CA ARG A 191 4.06 -15.35 -9.16
C ARG A 191 3.14 -14.72 -8.13
N GLY A 192 3.47 -13.52 -7.68
CA GLY A 192 2.52 -12.69 -6.92
C GLY A 192 1.84 -11.65 -7.79
N ALA A 193 0.89 -10.92 -7.21
CA ALA A 193 0.39 -9.68 -7.78
C ALA A 193 0.16 -8.59 -6.73
N VAL A 194 0.21 -7.33 -7.17
CA VAL A 194 -0.34 -6.19 -6.44
C VAL A 194 -1.79 -6.01 -6.87
N VAL A 195 -2.73 -6.10 -5.93
CA VAL A 195 -4.17 -6.05 -6.22
C VAL A 195 -4.78 -4.80 -5.60
N CYS A 196 -5.44 -3.97 -6.39
CA CYS A 196 -6.14 -2.81 -5.88
C CYS A 196 -7.45 -3.25 -5.21
N ALA A 197 -7.55 -3.06 -3.90
CA ALA A 197 -8.82 -2.99 -3.20
C ALA A 197 -9.28 -1.53 -3.26
N LEU A 198 -10.16 -1.21 -4.20
CA LEU A 198 -10.52 0.17 -4.48
C LEU A 198 -11.35 0.79 -3.35
N VAL A 199 -10.67 1.24 -2.31
CA VAL A 199 -11.19 2.01 -1.18
C VAL A 199 -10.35 3.26 -1.03
N SER A 200 -10.99 4.43 -0.95
CA SER A 200 -10.32 5.70 -0.67
C SER A 200 -10.37 5.97 0.84
N PRO A 201 -9.22 6.14 1.52
CA PRO A 201 -9.20 6.47 2.94
C PRO A 201 -10.02 7.74 3.26
N GLU A 202 -10.01 8.72 2.35
CA GLU A 202 -10.70 10.00 2.57
C GLU A 202 -12.22 9.87 2.59
N ASP A 203 -12.77 8.93 1.81
CA ASP A 203 -14.22 8.68 1.80
C ASP A 203 -14.68 7.90 3.03
N MET A 204 -13.76 7.15 3.64
CA MET A 204 -14.02 6.32 4.81
C MET A 204 -13.92 7.08 6.13
N PHE A 205 -13.10 8.12 6.16
CA PHE A 205 -12.91 9.00 7.30
C PHE A 205 -13.35 10.41 6.90
N PRO A 206 -14.63 10.62 6.57
CA PRO A 206 -15.09 11.94 6.16
C PRO A 206 -14.90 12.94 7.30
N GLU A 207 -14.72 14.21 6.97
CA GLU A 207 -14.49 15.20 8.01
C GLU A 207 -15.79 15.48 8.75
N LYS A 208 -15.75 15.48 10.09
CA LYS A 208 -16.93 15.84 10.90
C LYS A 208 -17.47 17.23 10.53
N ALA A 209 -16.63 18.12 10.02
CA ALA A 209 -16.99 19.46 9.57
C ALA A 209 -17.95 19.47 8.36
N ASP A 210 -18.02 18.37 7.59
CA ASP A 210 -18.87 18.26 6.41
C ASP A 210 -20.34 17.96 6.76
N TYR A 211 -20.64 17.65 8.03
CA TYR A 211 -21.97 17.25 8.49
C TYR A 211 -22.54 18.22 9.51
N VAL A 212 -23.81 18.59 9.32
CA VAL A 212 -24.55 19.47 10.24
C VAL A 212 -25.03 18.67 11.47
N ASP A 213 -25.29 17.38 11.31
CA ASP A 213 -25.81 16.49 12.36
C ASP A 213 -24.85 15.33 12.70
N GLU A 214 -24.72 15.03 13.98
CA GLU A 214 -23.82 13.97 14.48
C GLU A 214 -24.35 12.56 14.16
N THR A 215 -25.68 12.40 14.06
CA THR A 215 -26.30 11.13 13.66
C THR A 215 -26.05 10.85 12.19
N GLU A 216 -26.17 11.88 11.34
CA GLU A 216 -25.83 11.82 9.92
C GLU A 216 -24.36 11.44 9.70
N TYR A 217 -23.43 12.14 10.37
CA TYR A 217 -22.01 11.81 10.35
C TYR A 217 -21.74 10.35 10.77
N THR A 218 -22.33 9.92 11.89
CA THR A 218 -22.13 8.56 12.40
C THR A 218 -22.66 7.53 11.41
N THR A 219 -23.81 7.78 10.79
CA THR A 219 -24.42 6.88 9.81
C THR A 219 -23.58 6.79 8.55
N ALA A 220 -23.10 7.92 8.02
CA ALA A 220 -22.22 7.98 6.86
C ALA A 220 -20.90 7.25 7.13
N PHE A 221 -20.26 7.53 8.27
CA PHE A 221 -19.02 6.89 8.70
C PHE A 221 -19.16 5.36 8.80
N MET A 222 -20.24 4.89 9.42
CA MET A 222 -20.50 3.45 9.57
C MET A 222 -20.81 2.77 8.23
N THR A 223 -21.56 3.44 7.35
CA THR A 223 -21.92 2.92 6.02
C THR A 223 -20.68 2.81 5.14
N ALA A 224 -19.91 3.90 5.01
CA ALA A 224 -18.65 3.91 4.26
C ALA A 224 -17.64 2.89 4.82
N GLY A 225 -17.55 2.79 6.15
CA GLY A 225 -16.71 1.79 6.82
C GLY A 225 -17.11 0.35 6.45
N TRP A 226 -18.41 0.04 6.45
CA TRP A 226 -18.90 -1.29 6.07
C TRP A 226 -18.67 -1.59 4.58
N GLN A 227 -19.00 -0.66 3.69
CA GLN A 227 -18.79 -0.80 2.24
C GLN A 227 -17.31 -0.99 1.92
N ALA A 228 -16.40 -0.27 2.60
CA ALA A 228 -14.97 -0.46 2.42
C ALA A 228 -14.50 -1.85 2.86
N ILE A 229 -15.02 -2.38 3.99
CA ILE A 229 -14.74 -3.77 4.40
C ILE A 229 -15.20 -4.75 3.33
N GLN A 230 -16.38 -4.53 2.72
CA GLN A 230 -16.84 -5.34 1.58
C GLN A 230 -15.91 -5.23 0.38
N GLY A 231 -15.43 -4.02 0.04
CA GLY A 231 -14.45 -3.82 -1.02
C GLY A 231 -13.15 -4.61 -0.79
N VAL A 232 -12.63 -4.62 0.45
CA VAL A 232 -11.43 -5.41 0.78
C VAL A 232 -11.72 -6.91 0.80
N ASN A 233 -12.90 -7.33 1.27
CA ASN A 233 -13.32 -8.73 1.19
C ASN A 233 -13.42 -9.21 -0.26
N ASN A 234 -14.00 -8.41 -1.15
CA ASN A 234 -14.10 -8.72 -2.58
C ASN A 234 -12.72 -8.80 -3.22
N ALA A 235 -11.78 -7.90 -2.86
CA ALA A 235 -10.41 -7.97 -3.35
C ALA A 235 -9.66 -9.21 -2.84
N THR A 236 -9.91 -9.62 -1.60
CA THR A 236 -9.32 -10.83 -1.02
C THR A 236 -9.89 -12.10 -1.66
N GLU A 237 -11.21 -12.13 -1.92
CA GLU A 237 -11.86 -13.22 -2.65
C GLU A 237 -11.35 -13.30 -4.09
N PHE A 238 -11.23 -12.16 -4.75
CA PHE A 238 -10.66 -12.06 -6.10
C PHE A 238 -9.24 -12.63 -6.13
N ALA A 239 -8.35 -12.20 -5.23
CA ALA A 239 -7.00 -12.75 -5.11
C ALA A 239 -6.99 -14.27 -4.85
N ARG A 240 -7.85 -14.76 -3.95
CA ARG A 240 -7.98 -16.20 -3.66
C ARG A 240 -8.43 -16.99 -4.89
N ARG A 241 -9.38 -16.47 -5.66
CA ARG A 241 -9.85 -17.07 -6.91
C ARG A 241 -8.85 -16.99 -8.05
N LEU A 242 -7.83 -16.14 -7.92
CA LEU A 242 -6.65 -16.17 -8.79
C LEU A 242 -5.58 -17.19 -8.33
N GLY A 243 -5.85 -17.93 -7.25
CA GLY A 243 -4.96 -18.97 -6.71
C GLY A 243 -4.13 -18.54 -5.50
N ALA A 244 -4.17 -17.26 -5.12
CA ALA A 244 -3.34 -16.77 -4.02
C ALA A 244 -3.68 -17.49 -2.70
N ASP A 245 -2.65 -18.01 -2.03
CA ASP A 245 -2.78 -18.67 -0.74
C ASP A 245 -2.50 -17.73 0.44
N VAL A 246 -1.86 -16.58 0.15
CA VAL A 246 -1.59 -15.49 1.08
C VAL A 246 -2.05 -14.15 0.48
N ALA A 247 -2.73 -13.34 1.29
CA ALA A 247 -3.08 -11.96 1.02
C ALA A 247 -2.45 -11.02 2.06
N GLY A 248 -1.60 -10.12 1.61
CA GLY A 248 -1.04 -9.03 2.41
C GLY A 248 -1.94 -7.80 2.36
N PHE A 249 -2.06 -7.07 3.48
CA PHE A 249 -2.83 -5.82 3.52
C PHE A 249 -1.90 -4.62 3.68
N GLY A 250 -1.77 -3.83 2.63
CA GLY A 250 -0.96 -2.61 2.59
C GLY A 250 -1.68 -1.37 3.11
N ALA A 251 -0.89 -0.37 3.49
CA ALA A 251 -1.33 0.97 3.87
C ALA A 251 -2.47 0.96 4.91
N VAL A 252 -3.64 1.51 4.58
CA VAL A 252 -4.76 1.64 5.52
C VAL A 252 -5.59 0.35 5.68
N LEU A 253 -5.41 -0.64 4.81
CA LEU A 253 -6.25 -1.85 4.79
C LEU A 253 -6.23 -2.64 6.12
N PRO A 254 -5.08 -2.82 6.81
CA PRO A 254 -5.06 -3.42 8.15
C PRO A 254 -5.97 -2.70 9.15
N ARG A 255 -6.03 -1.36 9.10
CA ARG A 255 -6.89 -0.57 10.01
C ARG A 255 -8.38 -0.77 9.70
N ILE A 256 -8.73 -0.81 8.42
CA ILE A 256 -10.12 -0.97 7.95
C ILE A 256 -10.68 -2.34 8.37
N THR A 257 -9.86 -3.37 8.20
CA THR A 257 -10.24 -4.77 8.38
C THR A 257 -10.05 -5.26 9.81
N ASP A 258 -9.61 -4.39 10.74
CA ASP A 258 -9.22 -4.76 12.09
C ASP A 258 -8.18 -5.90 12.09
N TYR A 259 -7.04 -5.67 11.42
CA TYR A 259 -5.95 -6.64 11.24
C TYR A 259 -6.39 -7.90 10.49
N GLY A 260 -7.36 -7.77 9.59
CA GLY A 260 -7.94 -8.91 8.89
C GLY A 260 -9.00 -9.68 9.68
N ALA A 261 -9.32 -9.30 10.93
CA ALA A 261 -10.37 -9.96 11.71
C ALA A 261 -11.77 -9.84 11.08
N ARG A 262 -11.98 -8.86 10.20
CA ARG A 262 -13.23 -8.62 9.47
C ARG A 262 -13.25 -9.24 8.06
N ILE A 263 -12.28 -10.10 7.76
CA ILE A 263 -12.17 -10.77 6.47
C ILE A 263 -12.78 -12.16 6.55
N ASP A 264 -13.81 -12.41 5.75
CA ASP A 264 -14.62 -13.63 5.80
C ASP A 264 -14.13 -14.73 4.82
N ASN A 265 -13.09 -14.42 4.05
CA ASN A 265 -12.57 -15.29 3.00
C ASN A 265 -11.79 -16.49 3.57
N LYS A 266 -12.42 -17.67 3.54
CA LYS A 266 -11.80 -18.93 3.94
C LYS A 266 -10.85 -19.42 2.84
N GLY A 267 -9.75 -20.05 3.25
CA GLY A 267 -8.81 -20.70 2.33
C GLY A 267 -7.68 -19.80 1.81
N ILE A 268 -7.60 -18.56 2.31
CA ILE A 268 -6.47 -17.66 2.11
C ILE A 268 -5.98 -17.17 3.48
N PHE A 269 -4.66 -17.09 3.67
CA PHE A 269 -4.07 -16.53 4.86
C PHE A 269 -3.91 -15.02 4.68
N THR A 270 -4.17 -14.25 5.74
CA THR A 270 -4.00 -12.80 5.70
C THR A 270 -2.84 -12.38 6.59
N THR A 271 -2.13 -11.34 6.19
CA THR A 271 -1.12 -10.70 7.04
C THR A 271 -1.13 -9.18 6.86
N THR A 272 -0.91 -8.43 7.93
CA THR A 272 -0.83 -6.96 7.84
C THR A 272 0.52 -6.45 7.40
N GLY A 273 1.56 -7.29 7.38
CA GLY A 273 2.89 -6.85 6.97
C GLY A 273 3.67 -6.07 8.03
N HIS A 274 3.08 -5.85 9.21
CA HIS A 274 3.61 -4.91 10.18
C HIS A 274 4.87 -5.40 10.90
N ALA A 275 5.09 -6.70 11.07
CA ALA A 275 6.29 -7.19 11.73
C ALA A 275 7.50 -7.04 10.82
N GLY A 276 7.37 -7.41 9.54
CA GLY A 276 8.36 -7.18 8.50
C GLY A 276 8.72 -5.71 8.37
N THR A 277 7.71 -4.83 8.36
CA THR A 277 7.92 -3.37 8.41
C THR A 277 8.73 -2.95 9.65
N ILE A 278 8.40 -3.42 10.85
CA ILE A 278 9.15 -3.05 12.06
C ILE A 278 10.59 -3.57 12.03
N VAL A 279 10.84 -4.76 11.48
CA VAL A 279 12.20 -5.27 11.25
C VAL A 279 12.98 -4.30 10.37
N LEU A 280 12.40 -3.89 9.23
CA LEU A 280 13.05 -2.96 8.32
C LEU A 280 13.27 -1.59 8.95
N ILE A 281 12.34 -1.05 9.75
CA ILE A 281 12.53 0.24 10.45
C ILE A 281 13.84 0.26 11.23
N PHE A 282 14.09 -0.78 12.04
CA PHE A 282 15.33 -0.85 12.82
C PHE A 282 16.56 -1.06 11.94
N GLN A 283 16.43 -1.81 10.84
CA GLN A 283 17.52 -2.00 9.88
C GLN A 283 17.83 -0.71 9.08
N THR A 284 16.84 0.09 8.74
CA THR A 284 16.97 1.40 8.07
C THR A 284 17.80 2.37 8.92
N ILE A 285 17.64 2.35 10.26
CA ILE A 285 18.51 3.13 11.17
C ILE A 285 19.97 2.69 11.01
N ASN A 286 20.25 1.39 10.95
CA ASN A 286 21.61 0.89 10.77
C ASN A 286 22.19 1.28 9.42
N VAL A 287 21.40 1.20 8.33
CA VAL A 287 21.84 1.69 7.01
C VAL A 287 22.18 3.18 7.06
N ALA A 288 21.40 3.99 7.77
CA ALA A 288 21.70 5.41 7.93
C ALA A 288 23.04 5.67 8.65
N ILE A 289 23.36 4.86 9.66
CA ILE A 289 24.65 4.92 10.37
C ILE A 289 25.79 4.49 9.42
N GLU A 290 25.63 3.36 8.72
CA GLU A 290 26.62 2.82 7.80
C GLU A 290 26.93 3.76 6.62
N GLN A 291 25.91 4.49 6.14
CA GLN A 291 26.05 5.51 5.10
C GLN A 291 26.52 6.87 5.62
N GLY A 292 26.72 7.02 6.94
CA GLY A 292 27.19 8.25 7.55
C GLY A 292 26.17 9.40 7.52
N ILE A 293 24.88 9.10 7.34
CA ILE A 293 23.79 10.09 7.39
C ILE A 293 23.54 10.55 8.82
N ILE A 294 23.65 9.63 9.78
CA ILE A 294 23.60 9.92 11.22
C ILE A 294 24.79 9.30 11.94
N ASP A 295 25.11 9.84 13.10
CA ASP A 295 26.14 9.32 14.00
C ASP A 295 25.71 7.98 14.64
N GLU A 296 26.67 7.10 14.95
CA GLU A 296 26.40 5.81 15.61
C GLU A 296 25.71 5.93 16.98
N HIS A 297 25.79 7.09 17.63
CA HIS A 297 25.11 7.39 18.89
C HIS A 297 23.78 8.13 18.69
N ALA A 298 23.41 8.51 17.47
CA ALA A 298 22.13 9.18 17.20
C ALA A 298 20.90 8.40 17.72
N PRO A 299 20.84 7.05 17.64
CA PRO A 299 19.73 6.29 18.21
C PRO A 299 19.59 6.39 19.74
N ARG A 300 20.54 7.00 20.47
CA ARG A 300 20.37 7.32 21.90
C ARG A 300 19.28 8.36 22.16
N HIS A 301 18.83 9.08 21.13
CA HIS A 301 17.74 10.04 21.19
C HIS A 301 16.69 9.66 20.14
N LEU A 302 15.91 8.62 20.44
CA LEU A 302 14.92 8.05 19.53
C LEU A 302 13.53 8.62 19.85
N ALA A 303 12.82 9.09 18.83
CA ALA A 303 11.44 9.52 18.93
C ALA A 303 10.49 8.58 18.19
N ILE A 304 9.26 8.47 18.70
CA ILE A 304 8.19 7.70 18.08
C ILE A 304 6.93 8.56 18.08
N ALA A 305 6.50 8.95 16.89
CA ALA A 305 5.27 9.70 16.64
C ALA A 305 4.16 8.76 16.19
N GLY A 306 3.02 8.80 16.88
CA GLY A 306 1.87 7.96 16.62
C GLY A 306 1.99 6.61 17.33
N LEU A 307 1.26 6.46 18.43
CA LEU A 307 1.19 5.24 19.23
C LEU A 307 -0.05 4.42 18.89
N GLY A 308 -0.42 4.42 17.60
CA GLY A 308 -1.24 3.37 17.03
C GLY A 308 -0.59 2.00 17.19
N LYS A 309 -1.19 0.95 16.63
CA LYS A 309 -0.71 -0.41 16.87
C LYS A 309 0.75 -0.61 16.40
N ILE A 310 1.16 -0.07 15.25
CA ILE A 310 2.56 -0.12 14.77
C ILE A 310 3.47 0.65 15.73
N GLY A 311 3.25 1.95 15.93
CA GLY A 311 4.15 2.76 16.76
C GLY A 311 4.21 2.33 18.23
N ALA A 312 3.13 1.80 18.79
CA ALA A 312 3.14 1.21 20.13
C ALA A 312 3.97 -0.08 20.19
N SER A 313 4.00 -0.89 19.12
CA SER A 313 4.88 -2.06 19.02
C SER A 313 6.34 -1.65 18.84
N ILE A 314 6.62 -0.61 18.04
CA ILE A 314 7.96 -0.02 17.89
C ILE A 314 8.45 0.51 19.25
N ALA A 315 7.60 1.22 20.00
CA ALA A 315 7.95 1.77 21.30
C ALA A 315 8.35 0.69 22.30
N ARG A 316 7.58 -0.39 22.38
CA ARG A 316 7.90 -1.54 23.25
C ARG A 316 9.15 -2.29 22.82
N LEU A 317 9.46 -2.30 21.53
CA LEU A 317 10.63 -2.99 20.99
C LEU A 317 11.92 -2.16 21.05
N ALA A 318 11.81 -0.84 20.99
CA ALA A 318 12.95 0.07 20.94
C ALA A 318 13.99 -0.18 22.06
N PRO A 319 13.63 -0.42 23.34
CA PRO A 319 14.61 -0.72 24.39
C PRO A 319 15.45 -1.98 24.12
N SER A 320 14.91 -2.97 23.40
CA SER A 320 15.66 -4.19 23.06
C SER A 320 16.70 -3.98 21.96
N TYR A 321 16.48 -2.99 21.08
CA TYR A 321 17.42 -2.59 20.03
C TYR A 321 18.40 -1.53 20.52
N TYR A 322 17.95 -0.61 21.37
CA TYR A 322 18.72 0.51 21.90
C TYR A 322 18.55 0.65 23.42
N PRO A 323 19.20 -0.19 24.24
CA PRO A 323 19.01 -0.22 25.70
C PRO A 323 19.32 1.09 26.42
N ASP A 324 20.27 1.88 25.89
CA ASP A 324 20.69 3.16 26.47
C ASP A 324 19.93 4.38 25.90
N ALA A 325 18.93 4.15 25.03
CA ALA A 325 18.22 5.25 24.38
C ALA A 325 17.26 5.96 25.35
N LYS A 326 17.25 7.29 25.28
CA LYS A 326 16.10 8.10 25.70
C LYS A 326 15.05 8.01 24.60
N ILE A 327 13.93 7.35 24.90
CA ILE A 327 12.82 7.16 23.98
C ILE A 327 11.77 8.24 24.24
N THR A 328 11.52 9.09 23.25
CA THR A 328 10.53 10.17 23.31
C THR A 328 9.26 9.76 22.57
N LEU A 329 8.12 9.77 23.25
CA LEU A 329 6.83 9.34 22.72
C LEU A 329 5.91 10.54 22.47
N TYR A 330 5.14 10.48 21.40
CA TYR A 330 4.04 11.42 21.15
C TYR A 330 2.87 10.73 20.44
N ASP A 331 1.66 10.99 20.92
CA ASP A 331 0.40 10.70 20.25
C ASP A 331 -0.64 11.71 20.74
N SER A 332 -1.60 12.09 19.88
CA SER A 332 -2.66 13.03 20.24
C SER A 332 -3.61 12.48 21.31
N ARG A 333 -3.60 11.16 21.54
CA ARG A 333 -4.37 10.47 22.60
C ARG A 333 -3.51 10.35 23.85
N GLU A 334 -3.45 11.42 24.65
CA GLU A 334 -2.67 11.49 25.90
C GLU A 334 -2.84 10.25 26.82
N PRO A 335 -4.05 9.71 27.08
CA PRO A 335 -4.19 8.52 27.94
C PRO A 335 -3.46 7.27 27.40
N LEU A 336 -3.42 7.11 26.08
CA LEU A 336 -2.70 6.01 25.44
C LEU A 336 -1.19 6.18 25.58
N THR A 337 -0.69 7.39 25.37
CA THR A 337 0.72 7.73 25.55
C THR A 337 1.19 7.49 26.97
N LEU A 338 0.41 7.93 27.96
CA LEU A 338 0.68 7.69 29.38
C LEU A 338 0.74 6.20 29.69
N THR A 339 -0.24 5.42 29.22
CA THR A 339 -0.29 3.97 29.45
C THR A 339 0.95 3.28 28.89
N ILE A 340 1.32 3.58 27.64
CA ILE A 340 2.51 2.98 27.00
C ILE A 340 3.80 3.40 27.70
N ALA A 341 3.92 4.68 28.08
CA ALA A 341 5.09 5.17 28.79
C ALA A 341 5.23 4.52 30.18
N GLU A 342 4.12 4.35 30.92
CA GLU A 342 4.12 3.66 32.21
C GLU A 342 4.53 2.19 32.08
N GLU A 343 4.00 1.46 31.08
CA GLU A 343 4.43 0.09 30.76
C GLU A 343 5.93 0.03 30.50
N MET A 344 6.44 0.90 29.62
CA MET A 344 7.87 0.94 29.27
C MET A 344 8.76 1.32 30.46
N ALA A 345 8.33 2.25 31.31
CA ALA A 345 9.06 2.65 32.50
C ALA A 345 9.11 1.54 33.55
N GLN A 346 8.04 0.75 33.70
CA GLN A 346 8.02 -0.44 34.56
C GLN A 346 9.02 -1.50 34.10
N ASP A 347 9.22 -1.62 32.79
CA ASP A 347 10.23 -2.49 32.18
C ASP A 347 11.65 -1.88 32.20
N GLY A 348 11.83 -0.69 32.79
CA GLY A 348 13.12 -0.04 32.99
C GLY A 348 13.60 0.82 31.83
N ALA A 349 12.76 1.10 30.82
CA ALA A 349 13.12 1.97 29.71
C ALA A 349 13.21 3.45 30.14
N ASN A 350 14.16 4.18 29.56
CA ASN A 350 14.27 5.64 29.72
C ASN A 350 13.30 6.35 28.77
N VAL A 351 12.06 6.55 29.22
CA VAL A 351 10.97 7.10 28.41
C VAL A 351 10.63 8.55 28.79
N HIS A 352 10.36 9.37 27.79
CA HIS A 352 9.90 10.76 27.91
C HIS A 352 8.63 10.96 27.07
N ILE A 353 7.67 11.73 27.56
CA ILE A 353 6.46 12.08 26.80
C ILE A 353 6.62 13.52 26.31
N ALA A 354 6.70 13.68 24.98
CA ALA A 354 6.68 15.00 24.37
C ALA A 354 5.27 15.60 24.46
N GLN A 355 5.19 16.91 24.67
CA GLN A 355 3.94 17.66 24.75
C GLN A 355 3.43 18.07 23.36
N SER A 356 4.30 18.08 22.36
CA SER A 356 3.96 18.43 20.98
C SER A 356 4.85 17.73 19.97
N MET A 357 4.46 17.77 18.69
CA MET A 357 5.29 17.26 17.59
C MET A 357 6.60 18.03 17.48
N GLU A 358 6.57 19.35 17.71
CA GLU A 358 7.75 20.21 17.70
C GLU A 358 8.76 19.81 18.79
N GLU A 359 8.30 19.50 20.00
CA GLU A 359 9.18 18.99 21.06
C GLU A 359 9.79 17.64 20.66
N LEU A 360 8.99 16.74 20.09
CA LEU A 360 9.46 15.43 19.64
C LEU A 360 10.57 15.57 18.58
N LEU A 361 10.35 16.37 17.54
CA LEU A 361 11.28 16.53 16.43
C LEU A 361 12.54 17.32 16.82
N SER A 362 12.42 18.34 17.67
CA SER A 362 13.56 19.17 18.09
C SER A 362 14.48 18.50 19.11
N SER A 363 13.97 17.52 19.87
CA SER A 363 14.72 16.85 20.94
C SER A 363 15.35 15.50 20.56
N SER A 364 15.16 15.06 19.30
CA SER A 364 15.53 13.73 18.84
C SER A 364 16.60 13.78 17.75
N SER A 365 17.32 12.67 17.57
CA SER A 365 18.27 12.53 16.44
C SER A 365 17.80 11.47 15.44
N VAL A 366 16.89 10.58 15.87
CA VAL A 366 16.12 9.69 15.01
C VAL A 366 14.65 9.81 15.42
N ALA A 367 13.74 9.99 14.47
CA ALA A 367 12.30 9.96 14.69
C ALA A 367 11.66 8.90 13.79
N ILE A 368 10.77 8.10 14.35
CA ILE A 368 9.96 7.13 13.60
C ILE A 368 8.54 7.65 13.56
N SER A 369 8.01 7.86 12.36
CA SER A 369 6.65 8.34 12.14
C SER A 369 5.73 7.18 11.77
N ALA A 370 4.76 6.90 12.65
CA ALA A 370 3.69 5.93 12.47
C ALA A 370 2.30 6.58 12.63
N ILE A 371 2.18 7.84 12.21
CA ILE A 371 0.92 8.60 12.15
C ILE A 371 0.26 8.44 10.78
N THR A 372 -0.99 8.86 10.65
CA THR A 372 -1.71 8.90 9.36
C THR A 372 -2.04 10.32 8.90
N SER A 373 -1.69 11.33 9.69
CA SER A 373 -1.92 12.75 9.41
C SER A 373 -0.65 13.38 8.84
N GLN A 374 -0.80 14.22 7.82
CA GLN A 374 0.32 15.02 7.33
C GLN A 374 0.77 16.02 8.40
N LEU A 375 2.08 16.20 8.50
CA LEU A 375 2.67 17.26 9.31
C LEU A 375 2.64 18.58 8.57
N THR A 376 2.39 19.65 9.30
CA THR A 376 2.49 21.02 8.80
C THR A 376 3.94 21.41 8.54
N GLN A 377 4.15 22.44 7.71
CA GLN A 377 5.49 22.98 7.50
C GLN A 377 6.09 23.51 8.80
N GLU A 378 5.27 24.11 9.67
CA GLU A 378 5.68 24.62 10.98
C GLU A 378 6.17 23.51 11.91
N GLU A 379 5.47 22.37 11.94
CA GLU A 379 5.91 21.20 12.72
C GLU A 379 7.23 20.65 12.18
N ILE A 380 7.37 20.51 10.86
CA ILE A 380 8.61 20.02 10.23
C ILE A 380 9.77 21.00 10.47
N ALA A 381 9.50 22.31 10.50
CA ALA A 381 10.52 23.34 10.76
C ALA A 381 11.15 23.26 12.16
N ALA A 382 10.50 22.57 13.10
CA ALA A 382 11.06 22.31 14.42
C ALA A 382 12.09 21.17 14.43
N SER A 383 12.28 20.48 13.30
CA SER A 383 13.26 19.39 13.18
C SER A 383 14.67 19.86 13.55
N LYS A 384 15.34 19.04 14.36
CA LYS A 384 16.76 19.23 14.64
C LYS A 384 17.59 19.00 13.37
N GLU A 385 18.59 19.84 13.14
CA GLU A 385 19.56 19.60 12.05
C GLU A 385 20.23 18.22 12.22
N GLY A 386 20.30 17.44 11.14
CA GLY A 386 20.81 16.07 11.14
C GLY A 386 19.81 15.02 11.66
N LEU A 387 18.54 15.39 11.90
CA LEU A 387 17.49 14.44 12.25
C LEU A 387 17.24 13.47 11.10
N LEU A 388 17.30 12.17 11.37
CA LEU A 388 16.73 11.15 10.50
C LEU A 388 15.27 10.93 10.88
N ILE A 389 14.37 11.04 9.92
CA ILE A 389 12.96 10.69 10.07
C ILE A 389 12.68 9.44 9.22
N ILE A 390 12.26 8.37 9.86
CA ILE A 390 11.77 7.17 9.20
C ILE A 390 10.26 7.29 9.09
N ASP A 391 9.76 7.53 7.87
CA ASP A 391 8.33 7.68 7.59
C ASP A 391 7.75 6.35 7.07
N ASP A 392 6.97 5.68 7.91
CA ASP A 392 6.25 4.44 7.57
C ASP A 392 4.80 4.72 7.13
N SER A 393 4.37 5.99 7.10
CA SER A 393 2.98 6.28 6.82
C SER A 393 2.65 6.14 5.34
N GLN A 394 1.46 5.61 5.06
CA GLN A 394 0.91 5.51 3.71
C GLN A 394 -0.56 5.99 3.74
N PRO A 395 -0.87 7.20 3.25
CA PRO A 395 0.03 8.19 2.63
C PRO A 395 1.14 8.73 3.54
N ALA A 396 2.23 9.21 2.94
CA ALA A 396 3.38 9.81 3.61
C ALA A 396 2.94 11.08 4.36
N CYS A 397 3.46 11.21 5.58
CA CYS A 397 3.09 12.28 6.50
C CYS A 397 4.05 13.45 6.39
N ILE A 398 5.26 13.20 5.87
CA ILE A 398 6.31 14.20 5.76
C ILE A 398 6.74 14.34 4.30
N ASP A 399 6.75 15.58 3.83
CA ASP A 399 7.36 15.96 2.57
C ASP A 399 8.89 16.01 2.72
N PRO A 400 9.67 15.19 1.98
CA PRO A 400 11.12 15.16 2.07
C PRO A 400 11.79 16.46 1.61
N ASP A 401 11.18 17.20 0.67
CA ASP A 401 11.70 18.49 0.20
C ASP A 401 11.51 19.57 1.28
N ILE A 402 10.42 19.50 2.06
CA ILE A 402 10.25 20.39 3.21
C ILE A 402 11.24 20.01 4.32
N ALA A 403 11.35 18.73 4.67
CA ALA A 403 12.26 18.27 5.72
C ALA A 403 13.73 18.61 5.44
N SER A 404 14.18 18.41 4.19
CA SER A 404 15.55 18.71 3.78
C SER A 404 15.90 20.20 3.86
N ARG A 405 14.95 21.12 3.61
CA ARG A 405 15.15 22.57 3.81
C ARG A 405 15.47 22.95 5.26
N TYR A 406 15.03 22.13 6.21
CA TYR A 406 15.30 22.30 7.64
C TYR A 406 16.42 21.38 8.17
N GLY A 407 17.18 20.76 7.27
CA GLY A 407 18.34 19.93 7.63
C GLY A 407 17.97 18.54 8.17
N ALA A 408 16.72 18.09 8.00
CA ALA A 408 16.30 16.73 8.31
C ALA A 408 16.34 15.85 7.06
N THR A 409 16.50 14.54 7.28
CA THR A 409 16.50 13.51 6.23
C THR A 409 15.29 12.62 6.42
N VAL A 410 14.51 12.40 5.36
CA VAL A 410 13.38 11.47 5.39
C VAL A 410 13.77 10.19 4.65
N ALA A 411 13.52 9.05 5.27
CA ALA A 411 13.69 7.74 4.66
C ALA A 411 12.43 6.89 4.85
N TRP A 412 12.09 6.12 3.82
CA TRP A 412 11.01 5.15 3.86
C TRP A 412 11.49 3.75 4.28
N VAL A 413 10.52 2.94 4.69
CA VAL A 413 10.75 1.57 5.15
C VAL A 413 10.65 0.60 3.97
N VAL A 414 11.77 0.45 3.27
CA VAL A 414 11.89 -0.40 2.09
C VAL A 414 13.05 -1.39 2.22
N GLY A 415 12.82 -2.59 1.71
CA GLY A 415 13.78 -3.69 1.69
C GLY A 415 14.02 -4.16 0.26
N MET A 416 15.09 -4.92 0.10
CA MET A 416 15.44 -5.58 -1.15
C MET A 416 15.50 -7.09 -0.95
N HIS A 417 15.11 -7.82 -1.99
CA HIS A 417 15.24 -9.26 -2.10
C HIS A 417 16.15 -9.55 -3.30
N GLU A 418 17.48 -9.59 -3.06
CA GLU A 418 18.50 -9.57 -4.13
C GLU A 418 18.26 -10.63 -5.22
N SER A 419 17.78 -11.82 -4.85
CA SER A 419 17.57 -12.95 -5.76
C SER A 419 16.13 -13.45 -5.81
N GLY A 420 15.15 -12.63 -5.43
CA GLY A 420 13.77 -13.10 -5.33
C GLY A 420 12.75 -12.11 -5.84
N THR A 421 11.79 -11.78 -4.99
CA THR A 421 10.60 -11.00 -5.34
C THR A 421 10.96 -9.63 -5.89
N ARG A 422 10.50 -9.36 -7.12
CA ARG A 422 10.70 -8.09 -7.85
C ARG A 422 9.43 -7.75 -8.61
N ARG A 423 9.07 -6.47 -8.73
CA ARG A 423 7.92 -6.07 -9.56
C ARG A 423 8.31 -6.02 -11.03
N ILE A 424 7.37 -6.37 -11.91
CA ILE A 424 7.56 -6.28 -13.36
C ILE A 424 7.34 -4.84 -13.84
N GLN A 425 6.48 -4.09 -13.15
CA GLN A 425 6.15 -2.72 -13.49
C GLN A 425 6.28 -1.78 -12.29
N TRP A 426 6.06 -0.50 -12.56
CA TRP A 426 6.29 0.60 -11.62
C TRP A 426 5.06 1.51 -11.49
N GLY A 427 3.88 0.95 -11.79
CA GLY A 427 2.63 1.72 -12.00
C GLY A 427 1.84 2.03 -10.73
N TYR A 428 2.08 1.31 -9.62
CA TYR A 428 1.43 1.55 -8.34
C TYR A 428 2.42 2.01 -7.27
N GLY A 429 2.14 3.19 -6.73
CA GLY A 429 3.05 3.88 -5.84
C GLY A 429 4.16 4.56 -6.63
N THR A 430 4.45 5.83 -6.36
CA THR A 430 5.76 6.49 -6.53
C THR A 430 6.97 5.76 -5.91
N PHE A 431 6.87 4.44 -5.67
CA PHE A 431 7.58 3.65 -4.67
C PHE A 431 8.29 2.42 -5.24
N ALA A 432 7.97 2.06 -6.48
CA ALA A 432 8.61 0.96 -7.16
C ALA A 432 9.55 1.61 -8.17
N ASP A 433 10.66 2.09 -7.61
CA ASP A 433 11.76 2.64 -8.39
C ASP A 433 12.35 1.53 -9.26
N GLU A 434 13.13 1.88 -10.28
CA GLU A 434 13.85 0.93 -11.16
C GLU A 434 14.78 -0.04 -10.40
N HIS A 435 14.92 0.16 -9.09
CA HIS A 435 15.75 -0.57 -8.15
C HIS A 435 15.12 -1.87 -7.62
N ASN A 436 13.83 -2.14 -7.86
CA ASN A 436 13.11 -3.34 -7.36
C ASN A 436 13.01 -3.44 -5.83
N ASP A 437 13.04 -2.30 -5.13
CA ASP A 437 12.83 -2.26 -3.70
C ASP A 437 11.33 -2.42 -3.37
N LEU A 438 11.03 -3.05 -2.23
CA LEU A 438 9.68 -3.42 -1.81
C LEU A 438 9.42 -2.93 -0.39
N PHE A 439 8.15 -2.64 -0.08
CA PHE A 439 7.78 -2.30 1.29
C PHE A 439 7.93 -3.49 2.25
N GLY A 440 8.17 -3.22 3.53
CA GLY A 440 8.22 -4.28 4.55
C GLY A 440 6.97 -5.16 4.59
N CYS A 441 5.79 -4.56 4.42
CA CYS A 441 4.53 -5.29 4.39
C CYS A 441 4.33 -6.13 3.12
N GLU A 442 4.92 -5.69 2.01
CA GLU A 442 4.93 -6.40 0.74
C GLU A 442 5.85 -7.62 0.79
N ILE A 443 7.07 -7.43 1.31
CA ILE A 443 8.04 -8.51 1.52
C ILE A 443 7.47 -9.56 2.47
N GLU A 444 6.89 -9.16 3.60
CA GLU A 444 6.26 -10.08 4.56
C GLU A 444 5.25 -11.01 3.88
N THR A 445 4.45 -10.47 2.95
CA THR A 445 3.45 -11.21 2.19
C THR A 445 4.09 -12.29 1.31
N SER A 446 5.11 -11.92 0.55
CA SER A 446 5.84 -12.84 -0.33
C SER A 446 6.55 -13.95 0.47
N ILE A 447 7.21 -13.59 1.57
CA ILE A 447 7.93 -14.53 2.43
C ILE A 447 6.97 -15.49 3.13
N LEU A 448 5.77 -15.03 3.53
CA LEU A 448 4.77 -15.91 4.13
C LEU A 448 4.31 -17.00 3.15
N SER A 449 4.15 -16.67 1.87
CA SER A 449 3.80 -17.66 0.83
C SER A 449 4.96 -18.63 0.58
N ARG A 450 6.19 -18.12 0.46
CA ARG A 450 7.39 -18.96 0.30
C ARG A 450 7.62 -19.90 1.49
N TYR A 451 7.43 -19.42 2.71
CA TYR A 451 7.51 -20.23 3.92
C TYR A 451 6.53 -21.41 3.91
N ARG A 452 5.31 -21.21 3.41
CA ARG A 452 4.33 -22.30 3.27
C ARG A 452 4.82 -23.38 2.31
N LYS A 453 5.46 -22.99 1.23
CA LYS A 453 6.01 -23.91 0.22
C LYS A 453 7.22 -24.66 0.73
N ASP A 454 8.11 -23.99 1.46
CA ASP A 454 9.22 -24.67 2.11
C ASP A 454 8.75 -25.72 3.11
N LEU A 455 7.68 -25.44 3.86
CA LEU A 455 7.06 -26.45 4.72
C LEU A 455 6.47 -27.61 3.89
N ALA A 456 5.81 -27.33 2.76
CA ALA A 456 5.34 -28.38 1.86
C ALA A 456 6.49 -29.24 1.31
N GLY A 457 7.59 -28.62 0.88
CA GLY A 457 8.80 -29.29 0.40
C GLY A 457 9.51 -30.12 1.48
N LYS A 458 9.38 -29.72 2.75
CA LYS A 458 9.81 -30.48 3.94
C LYS A 458 8.88 -31.65 4.28
N GLY A 459 7.78 -31.84 3.57
CA GLY A 459 6.84 -32.95 3.73
C GLY A 459 5.81 -32.76 4.83
N TYR A 460 5.61 -31.53 5.33
CA TYR A 460 4.54 -31.25 6.29
C TYR A 460 3.16 -31.44 5.63
N SER A 461 2.20 -31.94 6.39
CA SER A 461 0.81 -32.01 5.95
C SER A 461 0.20 -30.61 5.83
N LYS A 462 -0.86 -30.47 5.03
CA LYS A 462 -1.58 -29.20 4.87
C LYS A 462 -2.02 -28.60 6.20
N GLU A 463 -2.49 -29.42 7.13
CA GLU A 463 -2.93 -28.97 8.47
C GLU A 463 -1.76 -28.42 9.30
N GLU A 464 -0.59 -29.05 9.23
CA GLU A 464 0.63 -28.57 9.89
C GLU A 464 1.13 -27.27 9.27
N ILE A 465 1.14 -27.17 7.94
CA ILE A 465 1.50 -25.94 7.21
C ILE A 465 0.59 -24.81 7.64
N ASP A 466 -0.73 -25.03 7.61
CA ASP A 466 -1.72 -24.03 7.97
C ASP A 466 -1.59 -23.60 9.43
N THR A 467 -1.30 -24.54 10.35
CA THR A 467 -1.06 -24.22 11.77
C THR A 467 0.18 -23.34 11.93
N LYS A 468 1.32 -23.74 11.35
CA LYS A 468 2.56 -22.97 11.38
C LYS A 468 2.44 -21.60 10.72
N THR A 469 1.63 -21.51 9.66
CA THR A 469 1.36 -20.24 8.98
C THR A 469 0.62 -19.28 9.91
N ARG A 470 -0.44 -19.72 10.59
CA ARG A 470 -1.18 -18.87 11.55
C ARG A 470 -0.31 -18.41 12.71
N GLU A 471 0.63 -19.24 13.14
CA GLU A 471 1.59 -18.91 14.20
C GLU A 471 2.52 -17.75 13.82
N ILE A 472 2.74 -17.47 12.53
CA ILE A 472 3.62 -16.38 12.07
C ILE A 472 2.87 -15.23 11.40
N ALA A 473 1.78 -15.52 10.69
CA ALA A 473 0.92 -14.53 10.04
C ALA A 473 0.41 -13.51 11.07
N LEU A 474 0.31 -12.26 10.66
CA LEU A 474 -0.14 -11.18 11.51
C LEU A 474 -1.58 -10.82 11.19
N THR A 475 -2.48 -11.33 12.03
CA THR A 475 -3.91 -10.99 12.01
C THR A 475 -4.35 -10.26 13.28
N GLY A 476 -3.40 -9.59 13.95
CA GLY A 476 -3.62 -8.89 15.20
C GLY A 476 -2.47 -7.92 15.54
N PRO A 477 -2.46 -7.36 16.76
CA PRO A 477 -1.38 -6.48 17.22
C PRO A 477 -0.01 -7.17 17.14
N VAL A 478 1.01 -6.44 16.70
CA VAL A 478 2.37 -6.98 16.60
C VAL A 478 3.00 -7.06 17.99
N THR A 479 3.60 -8.22 18.31
CA THR A 479 4.34 -8.42 19.56
C THR A 479 5.85 -8.50 19.29
N PRO A 480 6.69 -8.28 20.32
CA PRO A 480 8.14 -8.46 20.18
C PRO A 480 8.56 -9.82 19.64
N GLU A 481 7.90 -10.89 20.09
CA GLU A 481 8.19 -12.27 19.69
C GLU A 481 7.93 -12.46 18.20
N LYS A 482 6.85 -11.90 17.67
CA LYS A 482 6.53 -11.92 16.24
C LYS A 482 7.60 -11.20 15.42
N VAL A 483 8.08 -10.05 15.89
CA VAL A 483 9.17 -9.31 15.20
C VAL A 483 10.46 -10.11 15.20
N ILE A 484 10.79 -10.81 16.29
CA ILE A 484 11.97 -11.69 16.34
C ILE A 484 11.86 -12.83 15.32
N VAL A 485 10.68 -13.48 15.22
CA VAL A 485 10.44 -14.53 14.22
C VAL A 485 10.59 -13.96 12.80
N TRP A 486 9.99 -12.82 12.51
CA TRP A 486 10.11 -12.18 11.20
C TRP A 486 11.53 -11.73 10.87
N ARG A 487 12.31 -11.29 11.87
CA ARG A 487 13.75 -11.00 11.67
C ARG A 487 14.52 -12.25 11.26
N GLN A 488 14.21 -13.40 11.85
CA GLN A 488 14.84 -14.67 11.49
C GLN A 488 14.43 -15.12 10.08
N LEU A 489 13.15 -14.99 9.72
CA LEU A 489 12.69 -15.28 8.37
C LEU A 489 13.36 -14.35 7.34
N PHE A 490 13.46 -13.06 7.63
CA PHE A 490 14.15 -12.12 6.73
C PHE A 490 15.62 -12.51 6.53
N GLN A 491 16.30 -12.98 7.57
CA GLN A 491 17.66 -13.52 7.44
C GLN A 491 17.71 -14.85 6.66
N GLU A 492 16.74 -15.73 6.85
CA GLU A 492 16.63 -17.02 6.14
C GLU A 492 16.40 -16.82 4.63
N TYR A 493 15.62 -15.81 4.26
CA TYR A 493 15.27 -15.49 2.86
C TYR A 493 16.09 -14.35 2.26
N ASP A 494 17.24 -14.01 2.85
CA ASP A 494 18.17 -12.96 2.37
C ASP A 494 17.50 -11.59 2.09
N ILE A 495 16.51 -11.22 2.91
CA ILE A 495 15.91 -9.89 2.89
C ILE A 495 16.82 -8.91 3.62
N LYS A 496 17.16 -7.82 2.92
CA LYS A 496 18.02 -6.76 3.42
C LYS A 496 17.29 -5.41 3.37
N PRO A 497 17.64 -4.45 4.23
CA PRO A 497 17.18 -3.08 4.02
C PRO A 497 17.73 -2.55 2.69
N ALA A 498 16.90 -1.83 1.93
CA ALA A 498 17.37 -1.17 0.72
C ALA A 498 18.24 0.05 1.05
N ARG A 499 18.84 0.68 0.03
CA ARG A 499 19.45 1.99 0.20
C ARG A 499 18.38 3.00 0.63
N LEU A 500 18.79 3.96 1.46
CA LEU A 500 17.86 4.98 1.96
C LEU A 500 17.28 5.78 0.80
N GLN A 501 15.94 5.81 0.78
CA GLN A 501 15.18 6.49 -0.25
C GLN A 501 13.90 7.09 0.33
N SER A 502 13.41 8.12 -0.35
CA SER A 502 12.06 8.66 -0.18
C SER A 502 11.50 9.02 -1.56
N PHE A 503 10.22 8.74 -1.81
CA PHE A 503 9.57 8.93 -3.11
C PHE A 503 10.29 8.28 -4.29
N GLY A 504 10.79 7.06 -4.08
CA GLY A 504 11.51 6.30 -5.11
C GLY A 504 12.76 7.02 -5.60
N LYS A 505 13.43 7.75 -4.70
CA LYS A 505 14.68 8.46 -4.97
C LYS A 505 15.64 8.24 -3.82
N TYR A 506 16.88 7.89 -4.13
CA TYR A 506 17.92 7.79 -3.10
C TYR A 506 18.14 9.12 -2.40
N VAL A 507 18.23 9.06 -1.08
CA VAL A 507 18.49 10.22 -0.21
C VAL A 507 19.88 10.81 -0.45
N ILE A 508 20.86 9.96 -0.80
CA ILE A 508 22.21 10.37 -1.21
C ILE A 508 22.50 9.78 -2.59
N THR A 509 22.83 10.66 -3.55
CA THR A 509 23.28 10.29 -4.90
C THR A 509 24.78 10.11 -4.99
#